data_AF-A0A7C3Y117-F1
#
_entry.id   AF-A0A7C3Y117-F1
#
_cell.length_a   1.000
_cell.length_b   1.000
_cell.length_c   1.000
_cell.angle_alpha   90.00
_cell.angle_beta   90.00
_cell.angle_gamma   90.00
#
_symmetry.space_group_name_H-M   'P 1'
#
loop_
_entity.id
_entity.type
_entity.pdbx_description
1 polymer ?
#
loop_
_entity_poly.entity_id
_entity_poly.type
_entity_poly.pdbx_seq_one_letter_code
_entity_poly.pdbx_strand_id
1 'polypeptide(L)'
;MEENGMADVTEQRYEATFDVGERAELTLRNVRGDIEISGWDRPQVSVVAIKKLGTEWGAHESFEETNVEMEQDGPRVRVHTHRREWGSIFSLIGIGRMPPQVDYTITVPVTSDVSIRTVEGKLTISNVTGSVYARTVSGAIHLERVSGQVITNCVNGSVHGIEISGTLAAKSVSGRITVTQSKLSSLWSKTVDGTVSLETTIDPTGTYEATSVSGSLHLFVPAQSRISAEFSGISGRATCDLPAKINQSGGPGRTHWQAIINGGGANVLLKTVSGDLTIGVSERLAAAEVATPPVPAAPPSSDQDWPEMSILKAVERGELSVEQAIARLSELDKA
;
A
#
# COMPACT_ATOMS: atom_id res chain seq x y z
N MET A 1 -47.31 -22.43 -28.97
CA MET A 1 -46.43 -22.71 -27.83
C MET A 1 -45.02 -22.48 -28.32
N GLU A 2 -44.53 -21.25 -28.18
CA GLU A 2 -43.11 -20.94 -28.26
C GLU A 2 -42.80 -20.23 -26.95
N GLU A 3 -42.45 -21.05 -25.96
CA GLU A 3 -41.87 -20.63 -24.70
C GLU A 3 -40.44 -20.19 -25.02
N ASN A 4 -40.30 -18.92 -25.39
CA ASN A 4 -38.99 -18.32 -25.61
C ASN A 4 -38.36 -18.15 -24.21
N GLY A 5 -37.60 -19.14 -23.79
CA GLY A 5 -36.83 -19.14 -22.55
C GLY A 5 -35.81 -18.00 -22.57
N MET A 6 -36.23 -16.83 -22.12
CA MET A 6 -35.31 -15.77 -21.73
C MET A 6 -34.61 -16.29 -20.48
N ALA A 7 -33.39 -16.80 -20.64
CA ALA A 7 -32.54 -17.16 -19.52
C ALA A 7 -32.53 -15.97 -18.54
N ASP A 8 -32.92 -16.21 -17.29
CA ASP A 8 -32.97 -15.19 -16.25
C ASP A 8 -31.53 -14.74 -15.98
N VAL A 9 -31.10 -13.67 -16.66
CA VAL A 9 -29.73 -13.15 -16.57
C VAL A 9 -29.58 -12.49 -15.21
N THR A 10 -29.09 -13.26 -14.25
CA THR A 10 -28.81 -12.80 -12.88
C THR A 10 -27.50 -12.02 -12.79
N GLU A 11 -26.60 -12.20 -13.76
CA GLU A 11 -25.30 -11.53 -13.81
C GLU A 11 -24.91 -11.17 -15.24
N GLN A 12 -24.24 -10.02 -15.40
CA GLN A 12 -23.68 -9.56 -16.67
C GLN A 12 -22.19 -9.28 -16.49
N ARG A 13 -21.38 -9.89 -17.34
CA ARG A 13 -19.92 -9.81 -17.29
C ARG A 13 -19.38 -8.90 -18.40
N TYR A 14 -18.47 -8.02 -18.02
CA TYR A 14 -17.73 -7.13 -18.92
C TYR A 14 -16.25 -7.43 -18.77
N GLU A 15 -15.55 -7.58 -19.88
CA GLU A 15 -14.11 -7.81 -19.89
C GLU A 15 -13.46 -6.87 -20.91
N ALA A 16 -12.37 -6.24 -20.51
CA ALA A 16 -11.54 -5.45 -21.41
C ALA A 16 -10.07 -5.55 -21.02
N THR A 17 -9.19 -5.53 -22.01
CA THR A 17 -7.74 -5.44 -21.81
C THR A 17 -7.21 -4.26 -22.61
N PHE A 18 -6.34 -3.47 -21.98
CA PHE A 18 -5.80 -2.23 -22.53
C PHE A 18 -4.28 -2.26 -22.51
N ASP A 19 -3.63 -2.00 -23.64
CA ASP A 19 -2.17 -1.89 -23.74
C ASP A 19 -1.73 -0.49 -23.30
N VAL A 20 -1.13 -0.36 -22.11
CA VAL A 20 -0.86 0.93 -21.45
C VAL A 20 0.63 1.25 -21.28
N GLY A 21 1.51 0.30 -21.62
CA GLY A 21 2.93 0.40 -21.32
C GLY A 21 3.24 0.08 -19.86
N GLU A 22 4.41 0.51 -19.37
CA GLU A 22 4.90 0.15 -18.04
C GLU A 22 4.19 0.90 -16.89
N ARG A 23 3.68 2.11 -17.14
CA ARG A 23 3.04 2.94 -16.12
C ARG A 23 1.62 3.31 -16.54
N ALA A 24 0.65 2.64 -15.95
CA ALA A 24 -0.76 2.94 -16.16
C ALA A 24 -1.25 4.03 -15.19
N GLU A 25 -2.26 4.79 -15.62
CA GLU A 25 -3.06 5.65 -14.76
C GLU A 25 -4.49 5.10 -14.71
N LEU A 26 -4.80 4.30 -13.69
CA LEU A 26 -6.13 3.70 -13.50
C LEU A 26 -7.03 4.63 -12.68
N THR A 27 -8.20 4.96 -13.22
CA THR A 27 -9.28 5.62 -12.48
C THR A 27 -10.54 4.77 -12.50
N LEU A 28 -11.05 4.42 -11.31
CA LEU A 28 -12.32 3.71 -11.16
C LEU A 28 -13.29 4.50 -10.28
N ARG A 29 -14.54 4.58 -10.72
CA ARG A 29 -15.67 5.03 -9.90
C ARG A 29 -16.72 3.94 -9.85
N ASN A 30 -16.99 3.45 -8.65
CA ASN A 30 -18.06 2.51 -8.38
C ASN A 30 -19.01 3.08 -7.33
N VAL A 31 -20.23 2.55 -7.27
CA VAL A 31 -21.18 2.87 -6.21
C VAL A 31 -21.29 1.72 -5.22
N ARG A 32 -21.49 0.50 -5.71
CA ARG A 32 -21.65 -0.69 -4.88
C ARG A 32 -20.90 -1.87 -5.47
N GLY A 33 -20.24 -2.65 -4.61
CA GLY A 33 -19.56 -3.89 -4.97
C GLY A 33 -18.09 -3.87 -4.61
N ASP A 34 -17.51 -5.06 -4.56
CA ASP A 34 -16.13 -5.24 -4.14
C ASP A 34 -15.18 -4.90 -5.29
N ILE A 35 -14.04 -4.32 -4.95
CA ILE A 35 -13.01 -3.91 -5.91
C ILE A 35 -11.71 -4.57 -5.49
N GLU A 36 -11.15 -5.39 -6.36
CA GLU A 36 -9.84 -6.01 -6.19
C GLU A 36 -8.90 -5.51 -7.28
N ILE A 37 -7.75 -4.98 -6.86
CA ILE A 37 -6.70 -4.48 -7.74
C ILE A 37 -5.40 -5.20 -7.40
N SER A 38 -4.74 -5.75 -8.40
CA SER A 38 -3.45 -6.41 -8.24
C SER A 38 -2.45 -5.96 -9.31
N GLY A 39 -1.22 -5.71 -8.88
CA GLY A 39 -0.09 -5.46 -9.77
C GLY A 39 0.46 -6.74 -10.39
N TRP A 40 0.85 -6.69 -11.67
CA TRP A 40 1.52 -7.77 -12.40
C TRP A 40 2.65 -7.27 -13.31
N ASP A 41 3.39 -8.19 -13.91
CA ASP A 41 4.59 -7.95 -14.73
C ASP A 41 4.30 -7.68 -16.22
N ARG A 42 3.05 -7.35 -16.57
CA ARG A 42 2.62 -7.10 -17.96
C ARG A 42 2.30 -5.62 -18.18
N PRO A 43 2.61 -5.05 -19.36
CA PRO A 43 2.33 -3.64 -19.70
C PRO A 43 0.86 -3.42 -20.12
N GLN A 44 -0.06 -4.10 -19.44
CA GLN A 44 -1.47 -4.16 -19.79
C GLN A 44 -2.32 -3.94 -18.54
N VAL A 45 -3.48 -3.31 -18.71
CA VAL A 45 -4.54 -3.32 -17.70
C VAL A 45 -5.62 -4.28 -18.15
N SER A 46 -5.93 -5.30 -17.35
CA SER A 46 -7.08 -6.17 -17.59
C SER A 46 -8.16 -5.91 -16.54
N VAL A 47 -9.36 -5.59 -17.02
CA VAL A 47 -10.53 -5.24 -16.23
C VAL A 47 -11.59 -6.32 -16.44
N VAL A 48 -12.06 -6.90 -15.34
CA VAL A 48 -13.24 -7.76 -15.30
C VAL A 48 -14.25 -7.09 -14.38
N ALA A 49 -15.45 -6.84 -14.89
CA ALA A 49 -16.57 -6.34 -14.08
C ALA A 49 -17.73 -7.33 -14.13
N ILE A 50 -18.27 -7.68 -12.96
CA ILE A 50 -19.45 -8.54 -12.81
C ILE A 50 -20.55 -7.72 -12.17
N LYS A 51 -21.55 -7.38 -12.99
CA LYS A 51 -22.75 -6.68 -12.57
C LYS A 51 -23.80 -7.70 -12.18
N LYS A 52 -24.35 -7.60 -10.97
CA LYS A 52 -25.28 -8.57 -10.37
C LYS A 52 -26.68 -7.97 -10.24
N LEU A 53 -27.69 -8.77 -10.58
CA LEU A 53 -29.09 -8.43 -10.39
C LEU A 53 -29.43 -8.52 -8.90
N GLY A 54 -29.88 -7.40 -8.33
CA GLY A 54 -30.39 -7.36 -6.97
C GLY A 54 -31.73 -8.10 -6.85
N THR A 55 -32.09 -8.46 -5.62
CA THR A 55 -33.42 -9.05 -5.31
C THR A 55 -34.45 -8.00 -4.88
N GLU A 56 -34.01 -6.74 -4.77
CA GLU A 56 -34.81 -5.62 -4.30
C GLU A 56 -35.81 -5.15 -5.37
N TRP A 57 -36.88 -4.49 -4.90
CA TRP A 57 -37.91 -3.97 -5.79
C TRP A 57 -37.31 -2.95 -6.76
N GLY A 58 -37.50 -3.18 -8.07
CA GLY A 58 -36.93 -2.34 -9.12
C GLY A 58 -35.46 -2.66 -9.48
N ALA A 59 -34.92 -3.78 -9.00
CA ALA A 59 -33.58 -4.24 -9.35
C ALA A 59 -33.39 -4.52 -10.84
N HIS A 60 -34.41 -5.07 -11.52
CA HIS A 60 -34.32 -5.40 -12.95
C HIS A 60 -34.11 -4.13 -13.81
N GLU A 61 -34.88 -3.07 -13.55
CA GLU A 61 -34.74 -1.78 -14.23
C GLU A 61 -33.40 -1.10 -13.88
N SER A 62 -33.01 -1.12 -12.60
CA SER A 62 -31.73 -0.53 -12.17
C SER A 62 -30.53 -1.30 -12.75
N PHE A 63 -30.69 -2.60 -12.94
CA PHE A 63 -29.75 -3.45 -13.65
C PHE A 63 -29.68 -2.99 -15.10
N GLU A 64 -30.75 -3.01 -15.88
CA GLU A 64 -30.72 -2.59 -17.29
C GLU A 64 -30.18 -1.17 -17.52
N GLU A 65 -30.49 -0.22 -16.63
CA GLU A 65 -30.06 1.19 -16.76
C GLU A 65 -28.58 1.42 -16.42
N THR A 66 -27.95 0.52 -15.66
CA THR A 66 -26.56 0.69 -15.23
C THR A 66 -25.63 0.09 -16.26
N ASN A 67 -24.78 0.92 -16.87
CA ASN A 67 -23.77 0.47 -17.81
C ASN A 67 -22.37 0.61 -17.23
N VAL A 68 -21.51 -0.34 -17.56
CA VAL A 68 -20.08 -0.28 -17.24
C VAL A 68 -19.36 0.21 -18.48
N GLU A 69 -18.81 1.42 -18.40
CA GLU A 69 -18.04 2.03 -19.47
C GLU A 69 -16.55 1.94 -19.13
N MET A 70 -15.76 1.50 -20.10
CA MET A 70 -14.31 1.35 -19.98
C MET A 70 -13.68 2.07 -21.16
N GLU A 71 -12.84 3.05 -20.89
CA GLU A 71 -12.18 3.88 -21.90
C GLU A 71 -10.67 3.90 -21.66
N GLN A 72 -9.91 3.97 -22.74
CA GLN A 72 -8.47 4.20 -22.72
C GLN A 72 -8.11 5.48 -23.48
N ASP A 73 -7.23 6.30 -22.89
CA ASP A 73 -6.58 7.44 -23.52
C ASP A 73 -5.07 7.38 -23.22
N GLY A 74 -4.29 6.82 -24.15
CA GLY A 74 -2.87 6.53 -23.93
C GLY A 74 -2.67 5.60 -22.70
N PRO A 75 -1.89 6.00 -21.68
CA PRO A 75 -1.69 5.19 -20.47
C PRO A 75 -2.86 5.25 -19.48
N ARG A 76 -3.86 6.11 -19.73
CA ARG A 76 -5.00 6.32 -18.82
C ARG A 76 -6.10 5.32 -19.12
N VAL A 77 -6.50 4.56 -18.11
CA VAL A 77 -7.67 3.68 -18.18
C VAL A 77 -8.72 4.21 -17.22
N ARG A 78 -9.88 4.55 -17.76
CA ARG A 78 -11.02 5.06 -17.00
C ARG A 78 -12.14 4.03 -17.02
N VAL A 79 -12.54 3.59 -15.83
CA VAL A 79 -13.66 2.69 -15.62
C VAL A 79 -14.73 3.42 -14.83
N HIS A 80 -15.91 3.52 -15.41
CA HIS A 80 -17.01 4.26 -14.82
C HIS A 80 -18.30 3.44 -14.87
N THR A 81 -18.89 3.19 -13.71
CA THR A 81 -20.28 2.72 -13.61
C THR A 81 -21.21 3.93 -13.70
N HIS A 82 -21.85 4.15 -14.86
CA HIS A 82 -22.85 5.19 -15.02
C HIS A 82 -24.25 4.58 -15.11
N ARG A 83 -25.20 5.22 -14.43
CA ARG A 83 -26.63 5.02 -14.69
C ARG A 83 -26.98 5.86 -15.92
N ARG A 84 -27.57 5.25 -16.94
CA ARG A 84 -28.08 5.99 -18.10
C ARG A 84 -29.14 6.97 -17.59
N GLU A 85 -28.92 8.27 -17.73
CA GLU A 85 -29.91 9.28 -17.34
C GLU A 85 -31.19 9.09 -18.17
N TRP A 86 -32.28 8.74 -17.49
CA TRP A 86 -33.63 8.85 -18.05
C TRP A 86 -34.41 9.90 -17.28
N GLY A 87 -35.03 10.83 -18.02
CA GLY A 87 -35.93 11.86 -17.48
C GLY A 87 -37.26 11.26 -17.00
N SER A 88 -37.23 10.53 -15.88
CA SER A 88 -38.39 9.84 -15.34
C SER A 88 -38.86 10.47 -14.02
N ILE A 89 -40.17 10.71 -13.94
CA ILE A 89 -40.92 11.32 -12.84
C ILE A 89 -40.62 10.65 -11.47
N PHE A 90 -40.11 9.41 -11.48
CA PHE A 90 -39.74 8.62 -10.31
C PHE A 90 -38.56 9.18 -9.49
N SER A 91 -37.60 9.89 -10.10
CA SER A 91 -36.53 10.57 -9.36
C SER A 91 -37.05 11.72 -8.49
N LEU A 92 -38.22 12.28 -8.83
CA LEU A 92 -38.81 13.44 -8.16
C LEU A 92 -39.66 13.06 -6.92
N ILE A 93 -40.12 11.80 -6.85
CA ILE A 93 -40.96 11.27 -5.76
C ILE A 93 -40.19 10.50 -4.69
N GLY A 94 -38.85 10.53 -4.71
CA GLY A 94 -38.03 9.99 -3.62
C GLY A 94 -38.07 8.46 -3.45
N ILE A 95 -38.58 7.72 -4.44
CA ILE A 95 -38.56 6.25 -4.45
C ILE A 95 -37.15 5.82 -4.91
N GLY A 96 -36.17 5.93 -4.00
CA GLY A 96 -34.77 5.66 -4.26
C GLY A 96 -34.53 4.18 -4.54
N ARG A 97 -34.33 3.81 -5.80
CA ARG A 97 -33.86 2.48 -6.18
C ARG A 97 -32.35 2.41 -6.00
N MET A 98 -31.87 1.40 -5.30
CA MET A 98 -30.44 1.19 -5.10
C MET A 98 -29.77 0.79 -6.43
N PRO A 99 -28.56 1.30 -6.72
CA PRO A 99 -27.80 0.86 -7.88
C PRO A 99 -27.39 -0.60 -7.72
N PRO A 100 -27.30 -1.36 -8.83
CA PRO A 100 -26.90 -2.76 -8.79
C PRO A 100 -25.45 -2.88 -8.28
N GLN A 101 -25.15 -4.05 -7.73
CA GLN A 101 -23.79 -4.38 -7.32
C GLN A 101 -22.93 -4.67 -8.55
N VAL A 102 -21.77 -4.03 -8.64
CA VAL A 102 -20.75 -4.28 -9.66
C VAL A 102 -19.43 -4.59 -8.98
N ASP A 103 -19.03 -5.85 -9.05
CA ASP A 103 -17.74 -6.29 -8.53
C ASP A 103 -16.67 -6.14 -9.62
N TYR A 104 -15.50 -5.61 -9.25
CA TYR A 104 -14.39 -5.34 -10.15
C TYR A 104 -13.17 -6.14 -9.75
N THR A 105 -12.58 -6.87 -10.71
CA THR A 105 -11.24 -7.45 -10.60
C THR A 105 -10.37 -6.80 -11.66
N ILE A 106 -9.38 -6.02 -11.23
CA ILE A 106 -8.50 -5.26 -12.11
C ILE A 106 -7.05 -5.67 -11.88
N THR A 107 -6.33 -5.93 -12.95
CA THR A 107 -4.90 -6.18 -12.95
C THR A 107 -4.21 -5.03 -13.66
N VAL A 108 -3.15 -4.47 -13.07
CA VAL A 108 -2.41 -3.32 -13.59
C VAL A 108 -0.91 -3.61 -13.60
N PRO A 109 -0.09 -2.98 -14.45
CA PRO A 109 1.35 -3.03 -14.31
C PRO A 109 1.78 -2.65 -12.88
N VAL A 110 2.77 -3.32 -12.30
CA VAL A 110 3.24 -3.00 -10.92
C VAL A 110 3.53 -1.51 -10.75
N THR A 111 4.08 -0.83 -11.75
CA THR A 111 4.48 0.58 -11.69
C THR A 111 3.34 1.60 -11.92
N SER A 112 2.10 1.25 -11.62
CA SER A 112 0.91 2.06 -11.96
C SER A 112 0.46 3.03 -10.87
N ASP A 113 -0.15 4.14 -11.29
CA ASP A 113 -0.90 5.05 -10.43
C ASP A 113 -2.38 4.65 -10.42
N VAL A 114 -2.99 4.58 -9.22
CA VAL A 114 -4.33 4.01 -9.01
C VAL A 114 -5.19 4.99 -8.22
N SER A 115 -6.32 5.41 -8.80
CA SER A 115 -7.30 6.32 -8.16
C SER A 115 -8.69 5.69 -8.13
N ILE A 116 -9.12 5.25 -6.96
CA ILE A 116 -10.38 4.54 -6.75
C ILE A 116 -11.34 5.36 -5.88
N ARG A 117 -12.58 5.44 -6.33
CA ARG A 117 -13.68 6.01 -5.54
C ARG A 117 -14.84 5.01 -5.53
N THR A 118 -15.22 4.58 -4.33
CA THR A 118 -16.41 3.77 -4.11
C THR A 118 -17.30 4.38 -3.03
N VAL A 119 -18.58 4.04 -3.04
CA VAL A 119 -19.51 4.43 -1.96
C VAL A 119 -19.66 3.28 -0.99
N GLU A 120 -19.88 2.06 -1.49
CA GLU A 120 -20.08 0.86 -0.68
C GLU A 120 -19.30 -0.33 -1.27
N GLY A 121 -18.59 -1.05 -0.40
CA GLY A 121 -17.90 -2.28 -0.77
C GLY A 121 -16.49 -2.35 -0.21
N LYS A 122 -15.89 -3.53 -0.26
CA LYS A 122 -14.49 -3.74 0.12
C LYS A 122 -13.58 -3.35 -1.03
N LEU A 123 -12.53 -2.57 -0.73
CA LEU A 123 -11.48 -2.23 -1.66
C LEU A 123 -10.20 -2.94 -1.25
N THR A 124 -9.64 -3.76 -2.13
CA THR A 124 -8.34 -4.42 -1.94
C THR A 124 -7.38 -3.97 -3.03
N ILE A 125 -6.21 -3.47 -2.66
CA ILE A 125 -5.15 -3.08 -3.60
C ILE A 125 -3.86 -3.78 -3.17
N SER A 126 -3.26 -4.55 -4.08
CA SER A 126 -2.06 -5.33 -3.83
C SER A 126 -1.00 -5.12 -4.90
N ASN A 127 0.29 -5.19 -4.52
CA ASN A 127 1.43 -5.22 -5.46
C ASN A 127 1.60 -4.00 -6.37
N VAL A 128 1.26 -2.81 -5.89
CA VAL A 128 1.38 -1.58 -6.68
C VAL A 128 2.53 -0.73 -6.17
N THR A 129 3.39 -0.29 -7.09
CA THR A 129 4.47 0.67 -6.89
C THR A 129 4.13 1.95 -7.64
N GLY A 130 3.55 2.92 -6.94
CA GLY A 130 3.07 4.16 -7.54
C GLY A 130 2.23 4.98 -6.56
N SER A 131 1.47 5.92 -7.09
CA SER A 131 0.56 6.74 -6.30
C SER A 131 -0.78 6.03 -6.17
N VAL A 132 -1.23 5.78 -4.94
CA VAL A 132 -2.52 5.16 -4.65
C VAL A 132 -3.42 6.16 -3.95
N TYR A 133 -4.53 6.50 -4.59
CA TYR A 133 -5.60 7.32 -4.02
C TYR A 133 -6.85 6.46 -3.86
N ALA A 134 -7.21 6.12 -2.63
CA ALA A 134 -8.37 5.28 -2.32
C ALA A 134 -9.39 6.07 -1.50
N ARG A 135 -10.62 6.21 -2.01
CA ARG A 135 -11.73 6.85 -1.28
C ARG A 135 -12.93 5.93 -1.19
N THR A 136 -13.42 5.72 0.03
CA THR A 136 -14.67 5.00 0.31
C THR A 136 -15.56 5.79 1.26
N VAL A 137 -16.88 5.62 1.15
CA VAL A 137 -17.84 6.13 2.14
C VAL A 137 -18.13 5.05 3.19
N SER A 138 -18.45 3.83 2.75
CA SER A 138 -18.76 2.69 3.58
C SER A 138 -17.99 1.47 3.10
N GLY A 139 -17.21 0.85 3.99
CA GLY A 139 -16.48 -0.39 3.67
C GLY A 139 -14.99 -0.34 4.06
N ALA A 140 -14.33 -1.50 3.94
CA ALA A 140 -12.94 -1.65 4.34
C ALA A 140 -11.98 -1.39 3.17
N ILE A 141 -10.89 -0.68 3.43
CA ILE A 141 -9.76 -0.52 2.50
C ILE A 141 -8.64 -1.44 2.98
N HIS A 142 -8.23 -2.38 2.15
CA HIS A 142 -7.12 -3.29 2.37
C HIS A 142 -6.00 -2.96 1.38
N LEU A 143 -4.82 -2.65 1.88
CA LEU A 143 -3.62 -2.38 1.10
C LEU A 143 -2.55 -3.40 1.47
N GLU A 144 -1.96 -4.06 0.48
CA GLU A 144 -0.90 -5.06 0.68
C GLU A 144 0.26 -4.80 -0.27
N ARG A 145 1.49 -4.72 0.27
CA ARG A 145 2.72 -4.56 -0.55
C ARG A 145 2.60 -3.39 -1.53
N VAL A 146 2.18 -2.25 -1.01
CA VAL A 146 2.04 -1.00 -1.78
C VAL A 146 3.22 -0.08 -1.47
N SER A 147 3.89 0.40 -2.51
CA SER A 147 5.06 1.28 -2.39
C SER A 147 4.82 2.61 -3.11
N GLY A 148 5.15 3.73 -2.47
CA GLY A 148 5.00 5.07 -3.07
C GLY A 148 4.17 6.01 -2.21
N GLN A 149 3.34 6.84 -2.84
CA GLN A 149 2.44 7.76 -2.14
C GLN A 149 1.06 7.13 -1.97
N VAL A 150 0.64 6.90 -0.74
CA VAL A 150 -0.67 6.31 -0.42
C VAL A 150 -1.54 7.33 0.29
N ILE A 151 -2.71 7.60 -0.27
CA ILE A 151 -3.72 8.49 0.30
C ILE A 151 -5.04 7.73 0.43
N THR A 152 -5.52 7.53 1.65
CA THR A 152 -6.77 6.82 1.93
C THR A 152 -7.77 7.72 2.64
N ASN A 153 -8.99 7.82 2.11
CA ASN A 153 -10.09 8.55 2.73
C ASN A 153 -11.28 7.61 2.94
N CYS A 154 -11.61 7.33 4.20
CA CYS A 154 -12.78 6.57 4.59
C CYS A 154 -13.72 7.46 5.43
N VAL A 155 -15.03 7.27 5.30
CA VAL A 155 -15.99 7.87 6.24
C VAL A 155 -16.34 6.86 7.31
N ASN A 156 -16.92 5.72 6.92
CA ASN A 156 -17.30 4.66 7.83
C ASN A 156 -16.69 3.33 7.39
N GLY A 157 -15.67 2.86 8.11
CA GLY A 157 -14.97 1.64 7.74
C GLY A 157 -13.57 1.56 8.32
N SER A 158 -12.88 0.48 8.00
CA SER A 158 -11.51 0.25 8.46
C SER A 158 -10.51 0.39 7.34
N VAL A 159 -9.32 0.88 7.67
CA VAL A 159 -8.18 0.92 6.76
C VAL A 159 -7.15 -0.05 7.31
N HIS A 160 -6.84 -1.10 6.55
CA HIS A 160 -5.85 -2.09 6.88
C HIS A 160 -4.71 -2.04 5.85
N GLY A 161 -3.49 -1.78 6.31
CA GLY A 161 -2.29 -1.74 5.47
C GLY A 161 -1.25 -2.73 5.95
N ILE A 162 -0.72 -3.55 5.04
CA ILE A 162 0.36 -4.49 5.30
C ILE A 162 1.51 -4.19 4.33
N GLU A 163 2.73 -4.10 4.84
CA GLU A 163 3.94 -3.91 4.02
C GLU A 163 3.86 -2.65 3.13
N ILE A 164 3.41 -1.54 3.71
CA ILE A 164 3.35 -0.25 3.02
C ILE A 164 4.72 0.43 3.09
N SER A 165 5.24 0.89 1.95
CA SER A 165 6.53 1.59 1.88
C SER A 165 6.37 2.98 1.26
N GLY A 166 7.05 3.99 1.81
CA GLY A 166 6.94 5.38 1.34
C GLY A 166 6.06 6.26 2.24
N THR A 167 5.17 7.05 1.65
CA THR A 167 4.39 8.07 2.41
C THR A 167 2.93 7.63 2.56
N LEU A 168 2.36 7.73 3.76
CA LEU A 168 0.96 7.39 4.02
C LEU A 168 0.18 8.59 4.59
N ALA A 169 -0.90 8.98 3.89
CA ALA A 169 -1.88 9.94 4.36
C ALA A 169 -3.25 9.26 4.54
N ALA A 170 -3.67 9.04 5.78
CA ALA A 170 -4.89 8.29 6.09
C ALA A 170 -5.92 9.14 6.84
N LYS A 171 -7.10 9.33 6.26
CA LYS A 171 -8.22 10.02 6.90
C LYS A 171 -9.38 9.06 7.10
N SER A 172 -9.86 8.96 8.34
CA SER A 172 -11.11 8.27 8.67
C SER A 172 -12.03 9.19 9.48
N VAL A 173 -13.34 8.93 9.47
CA VAL A 173 -14.27 9.57 10.41
C VAL A 173 -14.60 8.58 11.52
N SER A 174 -15.12 7.41 11.17
CA SER A 174 -15.42 6.33 12.09
C SER A 174 -14.79 5.02 11.64
N GLY A 175 -13.99 4.42 12.52
CA GLY A 175 -13.44 3.08 12.35
C GLY A 175 -11.95 2.96 12.63
N ARG A 176 -11.39 1.78 12.37
CA ARG A 176 -10.03 1.41 12.79
C ARG A 176 -9.03 1.61 11.65
N ILE A 177 -7.90 2.24 11.95
CA ILE A 177 -6.74 2.28 11.06
C ILE A 177 -5.71 1.32 11.64
N THR A 178 -5.27 0.33 10.87
CA THR A 178 -4.25 -0.64 11.29
C THR A 178 -3.22 -0.77 10.18
N VAL A 179 -1.99 -0.41 10.48
CA VAL A 179 -0.84 -0.53 9.57
C VAL A 179 0.17 -1.45 10.23
N THR A 180 0.60 -2.50 9.53
CA THR A 180 1.56 -3.48 10.06
C THR A 180 2.71 -3.72 9.11
N GLN A 181 3.87 -4.09 9.67
CA GLN A 181 5.09 -4.46 8.92
C GLN A 181 5.50 -3.44 7.86
N SER A 182 5.28 -2.15 8.12
CA SER A 182 5.45 -1.10 7.11
C SER A 182 6.77 -0.33 7.27
N LYS A 183 7.23 0.29 6.17
CA LYS A 183 8.43 1.13 6.09
C LYS A 183 8.05 2.52 5.60
N LEU A 184 7.43 3.29 6.49
CA LEU A 184 6.94 4.62 6.16
C LEU A 184 8.04 5.66 6.34
N SER A 185 8.28 6.50 5.35
CA SER A 185 9.14 7.69 5.44
C SER A 185 8.39 8.90 6.00
N SER A 186 7.07 8.95 5.82
CA SER A 186 6.21 9.94 6.47
C SER A 186 4.81 9.39 6.69
N LEU A 187 4.17 9.88 7.73
CA LEU A 187 2.79 9.52 8.08
C LEU A 187 2.02 10.77 8.45
N TRP A 188 0.84 10.92 7.87
CA TRP A 188 -0.17 11.86 8.33
C TRP A 188 -1.49 11.13 8.47
N SER A 189 -2.00 11.01 9.69
CA SER A 189 -3.27 10.35 9.95
C SER A 189 -4.24 11.24 10.73
N LYS A 190 -5.51 11.19 10.35
CA LYS A 190 -6.58 11.92 11.04
C LYS A 190 -7.80 11.03 11.17
N THR A 191 -8.25 10.82 12.40
CA THR A 191 -9.50 10.14 12.72
C THR A 191 -10.36 10.99 13.66
N VAL A 192 -11.67 10.76 13.67
CA VAL A 192 -12.57 11.38 14.65
C VAL A 192 -12.90 10.38 15.74
N ASP A 193 -13.38 9.19 15.36
CA ASP A 193 -13.72 8.12 16.29
C ASP A 193 -13.14 6.78 15.84
N GLY A 194 -12.25 6.21 16.66
CA GLY A 194 -11.70 4.88 16.44
C GLY A 194 -10.22 4.73 16.81
N THR A 195 -9.77 3.48 16.77
CA THR A 195 -8.40 3.11 17.15
C THR A 195 -7.46 3.24 15.96
N VAL A 196 -6.28 3.83 16.18
CA VAL A 196 -5.19 3.83 15.21
C VAL A 196 -4.07 2.97 15.78
N SER A 197 -3.72 1.88 15.09
CA SER A 197 -2.60 1.00 15.44
C SER A 197 -1.59 1.02 14.31
N LEU A 198 -0.37 1.44 14.62
CA LEU A 198 0.70 1.63 13.64
C LEU A 198 1.91 0.82 14.06
N GLU A 199 2.28 -0.16 13.25
CA GLU A 199 3.51 -0.92 13.38
C GLU A 199 4.36 -0.64 12.13
N THR A 200 5.32 0.29 12.28
CA THR A 200 6.19 0.74 11.19
C THR A 200 7.62 1.00 11.68
N THR A 201 8.58 0.83 10.78
CA THR A 201 9.91 1.42 10.97
C THR A 201 9.81 2.94 10.81
N ILE A 202 10.72 3.65 11.45
CA ILE A 202 10.73 5.11 11.51
C ILE A 202 12.01 5.61 10.85
N ASP A 203 11.87 6.41 9.80
CA ASP A 203 12.97 7.11 9.16
C ASP A 203 13.40 8.29 10.06
N PRO A 204 14.70 8.44 10.40
CA PRO A 204 15.18 9.54 11.24
C PRO A 204 14.86 10.95 10.70
N THR A 205 14.68 11.08 9.38
CA THR A 205 14.32 12.34 8.71
C THR A 205 12.82 12.50 8.48
N GLY A 206 12.05 11.45 8.79
CA GLY A 206 10.62 11.38 8.60
C GLY A 206 9.82 12.24 9.58
N THR A 207 8.63 12.64 9.14
CA THR A 207 7.64 13.32 9.97
C THR A 207 6.41 12.43 10.11
N TYR A 208 5.96 12.24 11.35
CA TYR A 208 4.82 11.38 11.68
C TYR A 208 3.85 12.19 12.51
N GLU A 209 2.67 12.46 11.96
CA GLU A 209 1.58 13.13 12.68
C GLU A 209 0.35 12.23 12.70
N ALA A 210 -0.20 11.97 13.90
CA ALA A 210 -1.48 11.31 14.06
C ALA A 210 -2.39 12.13 14.96
N THR A 211 -3.58 12.46 14.45
CA THR A 211 -4.61 13.20 15.19
C THR A 211 -5.87 12.37 15.34
N SER A 212 -6.34 12.19 16.56
CA SER A 212 -7.64 11.60 16.90
C SER A 212 -8.47 12.58 17.74
N VAL A 213 -9.79 12.44 17.75
CA VAL A 213 -10.65 13.14 18.71
C VAL A 213 -11.04 12.16 19.83
N SER A 214 -11.58 11.01 19.46
CA SER A 214 -12.04 9.95 20.35
C SER A 214 -11.41 8.63 19.90
N GLY A 215 -10.55 8.05 20.73
CA GLY A 215 -9.98 6.73 20.48
C GLY A 215 -8.49 6.63 20.77
N SER A 216 -8.04 5.39 20.91
CA SER A 216 -6.67 5.08 21.32
C SER A 216 -5.71 5.09 20.14
N LEU A 217 -4.50 5.61 20.37
CA LEU A 217 -3.39 5.59 19.43
C LEU A 217 -2.33 4.62 19.96
N HIS A 218 -2.03 3.58 19.18
CA HIS A 218 -0.97 2.63 19.46
C HIS A 218 0.11 2.76 18.39
N LEU A 219 1.35 3.02 18.80
CA LEU A 219 2.51 3.08 17.92
C LEU A 219 3.53 2.02 18.38
N PHE A 220 3.81 1.08 17.49
CA PHE A 220 4.80 0.03 17.69
C PHE A 220 5.98 0.27 16.76
N VAL A 221 7.16 0.40 17.33
CA VAL A 221 8.40 0.72 16.62
C VAL A 221 9.51 -0.24 17.06
N PRO A 222 10.55 -0.47 16.23
CA PRO A 222 11.74 -1.20 16.66
C PRO A 222 12.38 -0.60 17.92
N ALA A 223 12.95 -1.44 18.78
CA ALA A 223 13.55 -1.00 20.05
C ALA A 223 14.70 0.02 19.87
N GLN A 224 15.35 0.00 18.71
CA GLN A 224 16.48 0.87 18.35
C GLN A 224 16.08 2.19 17.69
N SER A 225 14.79 2.43 17.47
CA SER A 225 14.31 3.63 16.79
C SER A 225 14.58 4.89 17.61
N ARG A 226 15.08 5.93 16.93
CA ARG A 226 15.36 7.24 17.53
C ARG A 226 14.21 8.19 17.26
N ILE A 227 13.47 8.56 18.30
CA ILE A 227 12.21 9.26 18.17
C ILE A 227 12.18 10.42 19.16
N SER A 228 11.79 11.59 18.66
CA SER A 228 11.32 12.71 19.49
C SER A 228 9.81 12.71 19.42
N ALA A 229 9.16 12.24 20.48
CA ALA A 229 7.71 12.11 20.52
C ALA A 229 7.10 13.24 21.36
N GLU A 230 6.16 13.95 20.78
CA GLU A 230 5.34 14.95 21.46
C GLU A 230 3.88 14.50 21.43
N PHE A 231 3.25 14.56 22.60
CA PHE A 231 1.87 14.19 22.77
C PHE A 231 1.11 15.30 23.44
N SER A 232 -0.05 15.58 22.88
CA SER A 232 -0.98 16.55 23.45
C SER A 232 -2.37 15.92 23.53
N GLY A 233 -2.93 15.93 24.74
CA GLY A 233 -4.31 15.54 24.94
C GLY A 233 -4.98 16.14 26.17
N ILE A 234 -6.29 15.94 26.24
CA ILE A 234 -7.13 16.48 27.32
C ILE A 234 -7.41 15.38 28.35
N SER A 235 -7.83 14.20 27.90
CA SER A 235 -8.15 13.06 28.77
C SER A 235 -7.63 11.74 28.19
N GLY A 236 -6.92 10.97 29.01
CA GLY A 236 -6.35 9.68 28.62
C GLY A 236 -4.99 9.43 29.29
N ARG A 237 -4.54 8.18 29.27
CA ARG A 237 -3.22 7.80 29.80
C ARG A 237 -2.24 7.63 28.65
N ALA A 238 -1.08 8.28 28.77
CA ALA A 238 0.07 8.01 27.92
C ALA A 238 0.99 6.99 28.60
N THR A 239 1.29 5.89 27.91
CA THR A 239 2.27 4.87 28.32
C THR A 239 3.34 4.70 27.24
N CYS A 240 4.58 4.50 27.66
CA CYS A 240 5.70 4.24 26.77
C CYS A 240 6.55 3.14 27.38
N ASP A 241 6.69 2.04 26.63
CA ASP A 241 7.45 0.87 27.07
C ASP A 241 8.93 0.93 26.64
N LEU A 242 9.33 1.97 25.89
CA LEU A 242 10.71 2.18 25.46
C LEU A 242 11.51 2.99 26.50
N PRO A 243 12.83 2.74 26.62
CA PRO A 243 13.70 3.56 27.46
C PRO A 243 13.74 5.00 26.92
N ALA A 244 12.99 5.89 27.57
CA ALA A 244 12.81 7.26 27.14
C ALA A 244 13.15 8.25 28.26
N LYS A 245 13.77 9.38 27.91
CA LYS A 245 13.79 10.54 28.80
C LYS A 245 12.46 11.24 28.68
N ILE A 246 11.61 11.06 29.69
CA ILE A 246 10.25 11.58 29.70
C ILE A 246 10.21 12.87 30.49
N ASN A 247 9.84 13.96 29.84
CA ASN A 247 9.49 15.22 30.48
C ASN A 247 7.97 15.37 30.42
N GLN A 248 7.31 15.18 31.56
CA GLN A 248 5.88 15.43 31.70
C GLN A 248 5.69 16.85 32.22
N SER A 249 4.96 17.67 31.47
CA SER A 249 4.58 19.01 31.91
C SER A 249 3.09 19.16 31.68
N GLY A 250 2.28 19.23 32.73
CA GLY A 250 0.83 19.35 32.59
C GLY A 250 0.19 19.88 33.86
N GLY A 251 -0.70 20.86 33.70
CA GLY A 251 -1.59 21.31 34.78
C GLY A 251 -2.85 20.43 34.87
N PRO A 252 -3.77 20.72 35.81
CA PRO A 252 -5.03 19.97 35.92
C PRO A 252 -5.81 19.97 34.58
N GLY A 253 -6.05 18.79 34.01
CA GLY A 253 -6.91 18.62 32.83
C GLY A 253 -6.26 18.83 31.44
N ARG A 254 -4.93 18.97 31.35
CA ARG A 254 -4.21 18.94 30.07
C ARG A 254 -2.90 18.16 30.22
N THR A 255 -2.72 17.14 29.41
CA THR A 255 -1.49 16.33 29.41
C THR A 255 -0.66 16.74 28.20
N HIS A 256 0.43 17.46 28.45
CA HIS A 256 1.51 17.64 27.49
C HIS A 256 2.65 16.72 27.89
N TRP A 257 3.02 15.82 26.99
CA TRP A 257 3.99 14.77 27.26
C TRP A 257 5.05 14.83 26.18
N GLN A 258 6.31 15.02 26.58
CA GLN A 258 7.44 14.98 25.67
C GLN A 258 8.34 13.82 26.08
N ALA A 259 8.72 13.01 25.11
CA ALA A 259 9.70 11.96 25.32
C ALA A 259 10.75 11.94 24.21
N ILE A 260 11.99 11.81 24.66
CA ILE A 260 13.14 11.61 23.79
C ILE A 260 13.55 10.14 23.95
N ILE A 261 13.29 9.36 22.91
CA ILE A 261 13.60 7.93 22.82
C ILE A 261 14.92 7.76 22.06
N ASN A 262 15.87 7.00 22.62
CA ASN A 262 17.18 6.68 22.01
C ASN A 262 17.97 7.89 21.49
N GLY A 263 17.90 9.03 22.19
CA GLY A 263 18.67 10.24 21.86
C GLY A 263 18.02 11.20 20.87
N GLY A 264 16.77 10.95 20.45
CA GLY A 264 16.03 11.83 19.56
C GLY A 264 16.39 11.63 18.08
N GLY A 265 15.44 11.93 17.20
CA GLY A 265 15.54 11.66 15.77
C GLY A 265 14.27 12.12 15.06
N ALA A 266 13.50 11.17 14.53
CA ALA A 266 12.26 11.46 13.83
C ALA A 266 11.25 12.17 14.72
N ASN A 267 10.53 13.13 14.14
CA ASN A 267 9.50 13.87 14.87
C ASN A 267 8.17 13.12 14.79
N VAL A 268 7.66 12.73 15.95
CA VAL A 268 6.39 12.03 16.10
C VAL A 268 5.44 12.89 16.94
N LEU A 269 4.38 13.37 16.31
CA LEU A 269 3.37 14.22 16.93
C LEU A 269 2.04 13.49 17.03
N LEU A 270 1.62 13.19 18.26
CA LEU A 270 0.40 12.43 18.53
C LEU A 270 -0.59 13.31 19.30
N LYS A 271 -1.72 13.61 18.69
CA LYS A 271 -2.76 14.47 19.26
C LYS A 271 -4.04 13.66 19.47
N THR A 272 -4.57 13.65 20.68
CA THR A 272 -5.90 13.07 20.95
C THR A 272 -6.65 13.92 21.96
N VAL A 273 -7.96 14.10 21.79
CA VAL A 273 -8.77 14.78 22.82
C VAL A 273 -9.09 13.81 23.96
N SER A 274 -9.63 12.63 23.60
CA SER A 274 -10.00 11.57 24.52
C SER A 274 -9.52 10.22 24.00
N GLY A 275 -8.63 9.57 24.74
CA GLY A 275 -8.16 8.22 24.43
C GLY A 275 -6.76 7.94 24.96
N ASP A 276 -6.43 6.67 25.07
CA ASP A 276 -5.13 6.25 25.57
C ASP A 276 -4.08 6.26 24.44
N LEU A 277 -2.86 6.61 24.83
CA LEU A 277 -1.71 6.70 23.94
C LEU A 277 -0.71 5.65 24.40
N THR A 278 -0.32 4.73 23.54
CA THR A 278 0.67 3.71 23.87
C THR A 278 1.75 3.70 22.81
N ILE A 279 3.01 3.83 23.25
CA ILE A 279 4.16 3.46 22.42
C ILE A 279 4.78 2.17 22.95
N GLY A 280 4.81 1.15 22.10
CA GLY A 280 5.38 -0.15 22.39
C GLY A 280 6.51 -0.53 21.43
N VAL A 281 7.19 -1.62 21.76
CA VAL A 281 8.21 -2.22 20.90
C VAL A 281 7.55 -3.21 19.93
N SER A 282 7.93 -3.15 18.65
CA SER A 282 7.65 -4.23 17.70
C SER A 282 8.88 -5.14 17.56
N GLU A 283 8.79 -6.34 18.13
CA GLU A 283 9.80 -7.39 17.94
C GLU A 283 9.79 -7.94 16.50
N ARG A 284 8.62 -7.93 15.85
CA ARG A 284 8.45 -8.41 14.47
C ARG A 284 9.22 -7.55 13.47
N LEU A 285 9.18 -6.23 13.63
CA LEU A 285 9.97 -5.32 12.80
C LEU A 285 11.47 -5.41 13.10
N ALA A 286 11.84 -5.59 14.37
CA ALA A 286 13.24 -5.79 14.75
C ALA A 286 13.85 -7.04 14.09
N ALA A 287 13.11 -8.15 14.04
CA ALA A 287 13.54 -9.37 13.35
C ALA A 287 13.70 -9.18 11.84
N ALA A 288 12.84 -8.38 11.19
CA ALA A 288 12.92 -8.08 9.77
C ALA A 288 14.10 -7.16 9.39
N GLU A 289 14.53 -6.30 10.30
CA GLU A 289 15.70 -5.42 10.11
C GLU A 289 17.02 -6.20 10.27
N VAL A 290 17.06 -7.16 11.20
CA VAL A 290 18.20 -8.08 11.38
C VAL A 290 18.30 -9.11 10.26
N ALA A 291 17.19 -9.48 9.63
CA ALA A 291 17.14 -10.39 8.48
C ALA A 291 17.46 -9.70 7.14
N THR A 292 18.38 -8.73 7.12
CA THR A 292 19.05 -8.37 5.86
C THR A 292 19.81 -9.63 5.39
N PRO A 293 19.64 -10.10 4.14
CA PRO A 293 20.46 -11.18 3.64
C PRO A 293 21.93 -10.80 3.84
N PRO A 294 22.80 -11.72 4.30
CA PRO A 294 24.21 -11.40 4.43
C PRO A 294 24.67 -10.86 3.09
N VAL A 295 25.33 -9.69 3.13
CA VAL A 295 26.06 -9.13 2.00
C VAL A 295 26.75 -10.31 1.30
N PRO A 296 26.45 -10.61 0.01
CA PRO A 296 27.17 -11.66 -0.66
C PRO A 296 28.65 -11.35 -0.49
N ALA A 297 29.37 -12.30 0.11
CA ALA A 297 30.80 -12.17 0.35
C ALA A 297 31.42 -11.61 -0.92
N ALA A 298 32.18 -10.53 -0.78
CA ALA A 298 32.97 -9.99 -1.87
C ALA A 298 33.61 -11.17 -2.62
N PRO A 299 33.53 -11.23 -3.97
CA PRO A 299 34.16 -12.30 -4.70
C PRO A 299 35.61 -12.42 -4.20
N PRO A 300 36.10 -13.65 -3.90
CA PRO A 300 37.45 -13.81 -3.39
C PRO A 300 38.39 -13.06 -4.33
N SER A 301 39.19 -12.16 -3.76
CA SER A 301 40.27 -11.47 -4.46
C SER A 301 41.02 -12.52 -5.28
N SER A 302 41.01 -12.36 -6.60
CA SER A 302 41.70 -13.25 -7.53
C SER A 302 43.21 -13.01 -7.48
N ASP A 303 43.81 -13.24 -6.32
CA ASP A 303 45.25 -13.46 -6.13
C ASP A 303 45.48 -14.98 -6.04
N GLN A 304 44.97 -15.69 -7.04
CA GLN A 304 45.35 -17.06 -7.27
C GLN A 304 46.46 -17.00 -8.32
N ASP A 305 47.70 -17.06 -7.84
CA ASP A 305 48.91 -17.09 -8.66
C ASP A 305 48.92 -18.37 -9.52
N TRP A 306 48.33 -18.29 -10.71
CA TRP A 306 48.42 -19.36 -11.70
C TRP A 306 49.83 -19.34 -12.33
N PRO A 307 50.64 -20.41 -12.19
CA PRO A 307 52.00 -20.45 -12.75
C PRO A 307 52.02 -20.26 -14.27
N GLU A 308 50.93 -20.57 -14.97
CA GLU A 308 50.76 -20.33 -16.41
C GLU A 308 50.69 -18.83 -16.76
N MET A 309 50.08 -18.02 -15.89
CA MET A 309 49.90 -16.58 -16.09
C MET A 309 51.22 -15.81 -15.96
N SER A 310 52.18 -16.31 -15.18
CA SER A 310 53.52 -15.73 -15.08
C SER A 310 54.39 -16.04 -16.30
N ILE A 311 54.19 -17.20 -16.95
CA ILE A 311 54.83 -17.54 -18.23
C ILE A 311 54.28 -16.64 -19.36
N LEU A 312 52.96 -16.45 -19.42
CA LEU A 312 52.33 -15.58 -20.42
C LEU A 312 52.76 -14.11 -20.27
N LYS A 313 52.81 -13.59 -19.03
CA LYS A 313 53.31 -12.23 -18.75
C LYS A 313 54.80 -12.03 -19.05
N ALA A 314 55.60 -13.10 -19.12
CA ALA A 314 57.03 -13.02 -19.45
C ALA A 314 57.27 -13.03 -20.97
N VAL A 315 56.41 -13.70 -21.74
CA VAL A 315 56.39 -13.58 -23.21
C VAL A 315 55.94 -12.19 -23.63
N GLU A 316 54.91 -11.64 -23.00
CA GLU A 316 54.43 -10.28 -23.28
C GLU A 316 55.49 -9.21 -23.00
N ARG A 317 56.31 -9.41 -21.96
CA ARG A 317 57.46 -8.55 -21.63
C ARG A 317 58.70 -8.80 -22.49
N GLY A 318 58.67 -9.78 -23.40
CA GLY A 318 59.78 -10.12 -24.30
C GLY A 318 60.96 -10.81 -23.61
N GLU A 319 60.79 -11.27 -22.36
CA GLU A 319 61.83 -11.95 -21.58
C GLU A 319 61.92 -13.46 -21.93
N LEU A 320 60.88 -14.00 -22.57
CA LEU A 320 60.81 -15.38 -23.03
C LEU A 320 60.36 -15.44 -24.50
N SER A 321 61.03 -16.27 -25.29
CA SER A 321 60.57 -16.58 -26.64
C SER A 321 59.35 -17.51 -26.61
N VAL A 322 58.51 -17.42 -27.65
CA VAL A 322 57.28 -18.22 -27.77
C VAL A 322 57.57 -19.72 -27.70
N GLU A 323 58.70 -20.18 -28.27
CA GLU A 323 59.10 -21.59 -28.24
C GLU A 323 59.46 -22.08 -26.82
N GLN A 324 60.12 -21.23 -26.02
CA GLN A 324 60.47 -21.56 -24.64
C GLN A 324 59.25 -21.55 -23.70
N ALA A 325 58.26 -20.71 -23.98
CA ALA A 325 57.00 -20.68 -23.23
C ALA A 325 56.16 -21.94 -23.45
N ILE A 326 56.09 -22.44 -24.70
CA ILE A 326 55.40 -23.69 -25.03
C ILE A 326 56.06 -24.88 -24.31
N ALA A 327 57.39 -24.94 -24.27
CA ALA A 327 58.11 -26.00 -23.56
C ALA A 327 57.77 -26.03 -22.06
N ARG A 328 57.75 -24.87 -21.38
CA ARG A 328 57.43 -24.79 -19.95
C ARG A 328 55.97 -25.09 -19.60
N LEU A 329 55.03 -24.68 -20.47
CA LEU A 329 53.62 -25.06 -20.29
C LEU A 329 53.44 -26.58 -20.42
N SER A 330 54.19 -27.25 -21.29
CA SER A 330 54.12 -28.71 -21.44
C SER A 330 54.70 -29.51 -20.26
N GLU A 331 55.59 -28.91 -19.46
CA GLU A 331 56.11 -29.53 -18.24
C GLU A 331 55.13 -29.39 -17.07
N LEU A 332 54.35 -28.30 -17.02
CA LEU A 332 53.30 -28.08 -16.00
C LEU A 332 52.12 -29.05 -16.17
N ASP A 333 51.80 -29.44 -17.40
CA ASP A 333 50.68 -30.36 -17.71
C ASP A 333 51.01 -31.84 -17.42
N LYS A 334 52.27 -32.15 -17.08
CA LYS A 334 52.76 -33.50 -16.73
C LYS A 334 53.02 -33.69 -15.22
N ALA A 335 52.84 -32.65 -14.41
CA ALA A 335 53.04 -32.64 -12.96
C ALA A 335 51.68 -32.73 -12.22
#